data_AF-A0A4W3GXJ1-F1
#
_entry.id   AF-A0A4W3GXJ1-F1
#
_cell.length_a   1.000
_cell.length_b   1.000
_cell.length_c   1.000
_cell.angle_alpha   90.00
_cell.angle_beta   90.00
_cell.angle_gamma   90.00
#
_symmetry.space_group_name_H-M   'P 1'
#
loop_
_entity.id
_entity.type
_entity.pdbx_description
1 polymer ?
#
loop_
_entity_poly.entity_id
_entity_poly.type
_entity_poly.pdbx_seq_one_letter_code
_entity_poly.pdbx_strand_id
1 'polypeptide(L)'
;FCKIFDELLPGLETVLAEGHTGVITELISGCARHKVRQQEALTGLFEAFHCGEPKSRQITCLPLFLSLQTYEILYPEGHKTASEQVRDYYNNINNNTADIIVNKCLYFPHTLSLSLSHTHSRTLSSLSHTLSSHTHTLTL
;
A
#
# COMPACT_ATOMS: atom_id res chain seq x y z
N PHE A 1 -6.56 9.04 -18.20
CA PHE A 1 -5.92 8.30 -17.09
C PHE A 1 -4.52 7.80 -17.47
N CYS A 2 -4.36 6.87 -18.43
CA CYS A 2 -3.04 6.27 -18.71
C CYS A 2 -1.90 7.27 -18.97
N LYS A 3 -2.13 8.37 -19.71
CA LYS A 3 -1.12 9.42 -19.90
C LYS A 3 -0.63 10.04 -18.59
N ILE A 4 -1.57 10.39 -17.70
CA ILE A 4 -1.28 10.95 -16.37
C ILE A 4 -0.54 9.91 -15.52
N PHE A 5 -0.93 8.63 -15.63
CA PHE A 5 -0.25 7.55 -14.94
C PHE A 5 1.21 7.43 -15.40
N ASP A 6 1.44 7.41 -16.71
CA ASP A 6 2.78 7.28 -17.29
C ASP A 6 3.69 8.50 -16.93
N GLU A 7 3.11 9.69 -16.73
CA GLU A 7 3.82 10.89 -16.26
C GLU A 7 4.13 10.88 -14.75
N LEU A 8 3.21 10.36 -13.93
CA LEU A 8 3.35 10.36 -12.47
C LEU A 8 4.17 9.20 -11.91
N LEU A 9 4.15 8.04 -12.56
CA LEU A 9 4.82 6.82 -12.07
C LEU A 9 6.31 7.03 -11.77
N PRO A 10 7.12 7.71 -12.62
CA PRO A 10 8.54 7.92 -12.35
C PRO A 10 8.82 8.80 -11.11
N GLY A 11 7.87 9.64 -10.70
CA GLY A 11 8.00 10.54 -9.56
C GLY A 11 7.34 10.01 -8.27
N LEU A 12 6.91 8.75 -8.26
CA LEU A 12 6.07 8.21 -7.18
C LEU A 12 6.78 8.21 -5.81
N GLU A 13 8.08 7.93 -5.79
CA GLU A 13 8.90 7.99 -4.57
C GLU A 13 9.00 9.43 -4.04
N THR A 14 9.22 10.42 -4.91
CA THR A 14 9.23 11.83 -4.52
C THR A 14 7.89 12.25 -3.92
N VAL A 15 6.77 11.85 -4.54
CA VAL A 15 5.43 12.12 -4.03
C VAL A 15 5.23 11.51 -2.63
N LEU A 16 5.76 10.31 -2.39
CA LEU A 16 5.72 9.66 -1.09
C LEU A 16 6.57 10.43 -0.05
N ALA A 17 7.79 10.82 -0.41
CA ALA A 17 8.71 11.56 0.46
C ALA A 17 8.17 12.94 0.87
N GLU A 18 7.48 13.63 -0.04
CA GLU A 18 6.83 14.92 0.23
C GLU A 18 5.48 14.77 0.98
N GLY A 19 5.09 13.54 1.33
CA GLY A 19 3.85 13.26 2.06
C GLY A 19 2.58 13.50 1.26
N HIS A 20 2.67 13.65 -0.07
CA HIS A 20 1.56 13.93 -0.99
C HIS A 20 0.75 12.65 -1.32
N THR A 21 0.39 11.92 -0.28
CA THR A 21 -0.19 10.57 -0.32
C THR A 21 -1.59 10.51 -0.95
N GLY A 22 -2.29 11.64 -1.03
CA GLY A 22 -3.53 11.78 -1.80
C GLY A 22 -3.34 11.56 -3.30
N VAL A 23 -2.19 11.96 -3.87
CA VAL A 23 -1.86 11.71 -5.29
C VAL A 23 -1.70 10.22 -5.55
N ILE A 24 -0.99 9.52 -4.66
CA ILE A 24 -0.82 8.06 -4.72
C ILE A 24 -2.19 7.39 -4.61
N THR A 25 -3.02 7.82 -3.68
CA THR A 25 -4.36 7.26 -3.45
C THR A 25 -5.25 7.39 -4.68
N GLU A 26 -5.29 8.55 -5.32
CA GLU A 26 -6.11 8.75 -6.52
C GLU A 26 -5.53 8.02 -7.74
N LEU A 27 -4.20 7.93 -7.85
CA LEU A 27 -3.53 7.15 -8.89
C LEU A 27 -3.92 5.67 -8.81
N ILE A 28 -3.77 5.06 -7.63
CA ILE A 28 -4.15 3.66 -7.38
C ILE A 28 -5.65 3.45 -7.54
N SER A 29 -6.48 4.40 -7.07
CA SER A 29 -7.93 4.36 -7.24
C SER A 29 -8.34 4.43 -8.72
N GLY A 30 -7.65 5.23 -9.52
CA GLY A 30 -7.82 5.30 -10.97
C GLY A 30 -7.48 3.98 -11.65
N CYS A 31 -6.37 3.33 -11.27
CA CYS A 31 -6.01 2.00 -11.78
C CYS A 31 -7.09 0.96 -11.46
N ALA A 32 -7.63 0.97 -10.23
CA ALA A 32 -8.70 0.07 -9.82
C ALA A 32 -10.02 0.34 -10.57
N ARG A 33 -10.43 1.63 -10.65
CA ARG A 33 -11.68 2.07 -11.28
C ARG A 33 -11.72 1.79 -12.78
N HIS A 34 -10.60 2.01 -13.48
CA HIS A 34 -10.49 1.81 -14.92
C HIS A 34 -9.98 0.42 -15.32
N LYS A 35 -9.52 -0.39 -14.35
CA LYS A 35 -8.92 -1.73 -14.60
C LYS A 35 -7.76 -1.70 -15.59
N VAL A 36 -6.89 -0.69 -15.46
CA VAL A 36 -5.71 -0.50 -16.30
C VAL A 36 -4.49 -0.22 -15.43
N ARG A 37 -3.29 -0.53 -15.93
CA ARG A 37 -2.01 -0.23 -15.26
C ARG A 37 -1.85 -0.77 -13.84
N GLN A 38 -2.65 -1.76 -13.43
CA GLN A 38 -2.66 -2.28 -12.06
C GLN A 38 -1.33 -2.93 -11.68
N GLN A 39 -0.74 -3.69 -12.61
CA GLN A 39 0.54 -4.34 -12.39
C GLN A 39 1.68 -3.32 -12.34
N GLU A 40 1.70 -2.36 -13.27
CA GLU A 40 2.68 -1.29 -13.32
C GLU A 40 2.61 -0.40 -12.08
N ALA A 41 1.40 -0.10 -11.61
CA ALA A 41 1.18 0.66 -10.38
C ALA A 41 1.75 -0.07 -9.16
N LEU A 42 1.55 -1.38 -9.09
CA LEU A 42 2.08 -2.18 -7.99
C LEU A 42 3.60 -2.29 -8.03
N THR A 43 4.18 -2.50 -9.22
CA THR A 43 5.64 -2.48 -9.39
C THR A 43 6.23 -1.14 -8.96
N GLY A 44 5.64 -0.02 -9.40
CA GLY A 44 6.09 1.31 -8.98
C GLY A 44 5.96 1.55 -7.48
N LEU A 45 4.90 1.02 -6.84
CA LEU A 45 4.80 1.03 -5.38
C LEU A 45 5.93 0.21 -4.74
N PHE A 46 6.24 -0.99 -5.23
CA PHE A 46 7.34 -1.77 -4.67
C PHE A 46 8.69 -1.05 -4.77
N GLU A 47 8.93 -0.38 -5.90
CA GLU A 47 10.10 0.45 -6.10
C GLU A 47 10.13 1.64 -5.14
N ALA A 48 9.07 2.45 -5.08
CA ALA A 48 8.98 3.62 -4.21
C ALA A 48 9.09 3.29 -2.70
N PHE A 49 8.68 2.08 -2.31
CA PHE A 49 8.77 1.58 -0.94
C PHE A 49 10.05 0.75 -0.67
N HIS A 50 10.96 0.64 -1.64
CA HIS A 50 12.22 -0.12 -1.57
C HIS A 50 12.05 -1.61 -1.24
N CYS A 51 10.94 -2.21 -1.68
CA CYS A 51 10.65 -3.64 -1.55
C CYS A 51 10.56 -4.37 -2.89
N GLY A 52 10.92 -3.72 -4.00
CA GLY A 52 10.97 -4.33 -5.33
C GLY A 52 11.97 -5.48 -5.44
N GLU A 53 13.18 -5.29 -4.90
CA GLU A 53 14.25 -6.28 -4.90
C GLU A 53 14.98 -6.36 -3.54
N PRO A 54 15.44 -7.56 -3.11
CA PRO A 54 15.13 -8.86 -3.69
C PRO A 54 13.64 -9.18 -3.57
N LYS A 55 13.10 -10.01 -4.48
CA LYS A 55 11.68 -10.42 -4.48
C LYS A 55 11.14 -10.93 -3.13
N SER A 56 12.00 -11.45 -2.25
CA SER A 56 11.65 -11.81 -0.88
C SER A 56 11.14 -10.63 -0.04
N ARG A 57 11.55 -9.38 -0.33
CA ARG A 57 11.04 -8.17 0.34
C ARG A 57 9.58 -7.86 -0.01
N GLN A 58 9.08 -8.33 -1.16
CA GLN A 58 7.70 -8.05 -1.57
C GLN A 58 6.66 -8.63 -0.59
N ILE A 59 7.03 -9.63 0.22
CA ILE A 59 6.14 -10.17 1.27
C ILE A 59 5.85 -9.15 2.39
N THR A 60 6.69 -8.11 2.54
CA THR A 60 6.54 -7.07 3.55
C THR A 60 5.87 -5.81 3.00
N CYS A 61 5.36 -5.81 1.77
CA CYS A 61 4.79 -4.61 1.14
C CYS A 61 3.58 -4.03 1.90
N LEU A 62 2.71 -4.87 2.47
CA LEU A 62 1.53 -4.38 3.20
C LEU A 62 1.90 -3.53 4.43
N PRO A 63 2.79 -3.98 5.34
CA PRO A 63 3.33 -3.14 6.39
C PRO A 63 3.88 -1.79 5.92
N LEU A 64 4.59 -1.78 4.78
CA LEU A 64 5.19 -0.57 4.22
C LEU A 64 4.12 0.40 3.70
N PHE A 65 3.13 -0.10 2.97
CA PHE A 65 2.03 0.71 2.45
C PHE A 65 1.16 1.28 3.57
N LEU A 66 0.90 0.48 4.60
CA LEU A 66 0.16 0.92 5.77
C LEU A 66 0.93 1.96 6.56
N SER A 67 2.26 1.81 6.64
CA SER A 67 3.13 2.77 7.33
C SER A 67 3.46 4.02 6.56
N LEU A 68 3.31 3.98 5.24
CA LEU A 68 3.84 4.98 4.33
C LEU A 68 5.35 5.19 4.56
N GLN A 69 6.06 4.14 5.00
CA GLN A 69 7.50 4.13 5.25
C GLN A 69 8.18 3.15 4.30
N THR A 70 9.38 3.52 3.84
CA THR A 70 10.23 2.65 3.02
C THR A 70 10.79 1.48 3.83
N TYR A 71 11.23 0.43 3.13
CA TYR A 71 11.73 -0.80 3.74
C TYR A 71 12.80 -0.54 4.79
N GLU A 72 13.76 0.32 4.51
CA GLU A 72 14.90 0.61 5.38
C GLU A 72 14.49 1.38 6.65
N ILE A 73 13.41 2.18 6.57
CA ILE A 73 12.89 2.91 7.73
C ILE A 73 12.12 1.95 8.65
N LEU A 74 11.31 1.06 8.07
CA LEU A 74 10.48 0.14 8.85
C LEU A 74 11.28 -1.07 9.37
N TYR A 75 12.29 -1.52 8.61
CA TYR A 75 13.16 -2.65 8.94
C TYR A 75 14.63 -2.21 8.97
N PRO A 76 15.02 -1.34 9.92
CA PRO A 76 16.41 -0.92 10.07
C PRO A 76 17.28 -2.12 10.48
N GLU A 77 18.44 -2.24 9.86
CA GLU A 77 19.47 -3.23 10.22
C GLU A 77 19.76 -3.14 11.74
N GLY A 78 19.42 -4.21 12.47
CA GLY A 78 19.83 -4.39 13.87
C GLY A 78 18.83 -4.01 14.98
N HIS A 79 17.61 -3.55 14.71
CA HIS A 79 16.65 -3.28 15.80
C HIS A 79 15.19 -3.66 15.50
N LYS A 80 14.66 -4.49 16.41
CA LYS A 80 13.30 -5.07 16.49
C LYS A 80 12.95 -6.06 15.39
N THR A 81 12.23 -7.11 15.78
CA THR A 81 11.67 -8.04 14.79
C THR A 81 10.61 -7.32 13.98
N ALA A 82 10.52 -7.63 12.68
CA ALA A 82 9.50 -7.09 11.79
C ALA A 82 8.09 -7.10 12.40
N SER A 83 7.77 -8.11 13.22
CA SER A 83 6.51 -8.24 13.96
C SER A 83 6.27 -7.18 15.05
N GLU A 84 7.31 -6.68 15.73
CA GLU A 84 7.17 -5.73 16.83
C GLU A 84 6.97 -4.29 16.33
N GLN A 85 7.72 -3.87 15.31
CA GLN A 85 7.53 -2.55 14.68
C GLN A 85 6.17 -2.43 14.00
N VAL A 86 5.79 -3.48 13.27
CA VAL A 86 4.48 -3.56 12.62
C VAL A 86 3.35 -3.51 13.65
N ARG A 87 3.50 -4.14 14.82
CA ARG A 87 2.52 -4.09 15.90
C ARG A 87 2.43 -2.72 16.57
N ASP A 88 3.57 -2.10 16.91
CA ASP A 88 3.61 -0.77 17.53
C ASP A 88 3.02 0.30 16.58
N TYR A 89 3.22 0.11 15.27
CA TYR A 89 2.64 0.94 14.23
C TYR A 89 1.13 0.72 14.08
N TYR A 90 0.66 -0.53 13.95
CA TYR A 90 -0.77 -0.87 13.82
C TYR A 90 -1.62 -0.34 14.97
N ASN A 91 -1.07 -0.28 16.18
CA ASN A 91 -1.78 0.25 17.34
C ASN A 91 -1.96 1.78 17.30
N ASN A 92 -1.29 2.49 16.37
CA ASN A 92 -1.31 3.95 16.22
C ASN A 92 -1.91 4.44 14.88
N ILE A 93 -2.43 3.54 14.02
CA ILE A 93 -2.97 3.96 12.71
C ILE A 93 -4.37 4.55 12.87
N ASN A 94 -4.45 5.87 12.68
CA ASN A 94 -5.64 6.58 12.20
C ASN A 94 -5.36 7.21 10.82
N ASN A 95 -4.66 6.50 9.93
CA ASN A 95 -4.27 7.02 8.63
C ASN A 95 -5.18 6.47 7.50
N ASN A 96 -6.33 7.13 7.34
CA ASN A 96 -7.33 6.79 6.32
C ASN A 96 -6.73 6.62 4.91
N THR A 97 -5.65 7.32 4.59
CA THR A 97 -5.01 7.29 3.26
C THR A 97 -4.31 5.96 2.98
N ALA A 98 -3.62 5.41 3.98
CA ALA A 98 -2.88 4.16 3.85
C ALA A 98 -3.82 2.96 3.69
N ASP A 99 -4.96 2.99 4.40
CA ASP A 99 -6.02 1.99 4.28
C ASP A 99 -6.64 1.98 2.87
N ILE A 100 -6.83 3.15 2.24
CA ILE A 100 -7.36 3.22 0.87
C ILE A 100 -6.35 2.61 -0.12
N ILE A 101 -5.07 2.96 -0.03
CA ILE A 101 -4.02 2.40 -0.91
C ILE A 101 -4.04 0.88 -0.83
N VAL A 102 -3.97 0.34 0.39
CA VAL A 102 -3.97 -1.11 0.62
C VAL A 102 -5.25 -1.73 0.09
N ASN A 103 -6.42 -1.20 0.46
CA ASN A 103 -7.72 -1.69 0.03
C ASN A 103 -7.82 -1.77 -1.50
N LYS A 104 -7.41 -0.72 -2.22
CA LYS A 104 -7.47 -0.69 -3.68
C LYS A 104 -6.49 -1.68 -4.32
N CYS A 105 -5.29 -1.83 -3.76
CA CYS A 105 -4.35 -2.82 -4.23
C CYS A 105 -4.83 -4.27 -3.98
N LEU A 106 -5.70 -4.54 -3.00
CA LEU A 106 -6.30 -5.88 -2.81
C LEU A 106 -7.15 -6.34 -4.01
N TYR A 107 -7.66 -5.41 -4.80
CA TYR A 107 -8.41 -5.71 -6.02
C TYR A 107 -7.51 -5.90 -7.24
N PHE A 108 -6.19 -5.74 -7.10
CA PHE A 108 -5.27 -6.00 -8.18
C PHE A 108 -5.03 -7.51 -8.28
N PRO A 109 -5.08 -8.09 -9.49
CA PRO A 109 -4.86 -9.51 -9.66
C PRO A 109 -3.44 -9.89 -9.18
N HIS A 110 -3.41 -10.81 -8.21
CA HIS A 110 -2.33 -11.76 -7.94
C HIS A 110 -1.16 -11.47 -6.98
N THR A 111 -1.04 -10.31 -6.32
CA THR A 111 0.25 -10.05 -5.63
C THR A 111 0.20 -9.87 -4.12
N LEU A 112 -0.92 -9.43 -3.55
CA LEU A 112 -0.96 -9.14 -2.10
C LEU A 112 -1.37 -10.33 -1.22
N SER A 113 -1.83 -11.45 -1.79
CA SER A 113 -2.30 -12.61 -1.01
C SER A 113 -1.24 -13.20 -0.09
N LEU A 114 0.02 -13.21 -0.53
CA LEU A 114 1.15 -13.71 0.26
C LEU A 114 1.56 -12.74 1.37
N SER A 115 1.51 -11.43 1.14
CA SER A 115 1.74 -10.46 2.21
C SER A 115 0.58 -10.49 3.22
N LEU A 116 -0.65 -10.72 2.75
CA LEU A 116 -1.86 -10.83 3.57
C LEU A 116 -1.78 -11.98 4.58
N SER A 117 -1.26 -13.13 4.17
CA SER A 117 -1.14 -14.30 5.05
C SER A 117 -0.09 -14.10 6.16
N HIS A 118 0.86 -13.19 5.95
CA HIS A 118 1.91 -12.84 6.92
C HIS A 118 1.54 -11.62 7.78
N THR A 119 0.49 -10.88 7.42
CA THR A 119 -0.01 -9.74 8.19
C THR A 119 -1.06 -10.20 9.21
N HIS A 120 -0.99 -9.65 10.43
CA HIS A 120 -1.78 -10.09 11.58
C HIS A 120 -3.30 -9.91 11.38
N SER A 121 -4.09 -10.77 12.03
CA SER A 121 -5.57 -10.84 11.95
C SER A 121 -6.33 -9.53 12.25
N ARG A 122 -5.73 -8.56 12.95
CA ARG A 122 -6.37 -7.27 13.29
C ARG A 122 -6.40 -6.28 12.10
N THR A 123 -5.44 -6.38 11.20
CA THR A 123 -5.41 -5.60 9.95
C THR A 123 -6.57 -5.99 9.05
N LEU A 124 -6.88 -7.29 9.00
CA LEU A 124 -8.03 -7.82 8.25
C LEU A 124 -9.37 -7.31 8.80
N SER A 125 -9.49 -7.12 10.12
CA SER A 125 -10.71 -6.53 10.72
C SER A 125 -10.84 -5.02 10.48
N SER A 126 -9.74 -4.25 10.43
CA SER A 126 -9.78 -2.84 10.04
C SER A 126 -10.21 -2.71 8.57
N LEU A 127 -9.55 -3.48 7.69
CA LEU A 127 -9.86 -3.51 6.27
C LEU A 127 -11.29 -3.97 5.99
N SER A 128 -11.85 -4.92 6.75
CA SER A 128 -13.24 -5.36 6.59
C SER A 128 -14.26 -4.27 6.96
N HIS A 129 -13.99 -3.47 7.99
CA HIS A 129 -14.83 -2.32 8.34
C HIS A 129 -14.77 -1.22 7.27
N THR A 130 -13.58 -0.94 6.72
CA THR A 130 -13.41 0.05 5.63
C THR A 130 -14.06 -0.42 4.32
N LEU A 131 -13.99 -1.73 4.02
CA LEU A 131 -14.70 -2.39 2.93
C LEU A 131 -16.23 -2.24 3.08
N SER A 132 -16.76 -2.48 4.29
CA SER A 132 -18.19 -2.33 4.59
C SER A 132 -18.67 -0.88 4.51
N SER A 133 -17.77 0.09 4.72
CA SER A 133 -18.11 1.52 4.66
C SER A 133 -18.10 2.06 3.23
N HIS A 134 -17.19 1.56 2.38
CA HIS A 134 -17.10 1.97 0.97
C HIS A 134 -18.14 1.32 0.05
N THR A 135 -18.72 0.16 0.42
CA THR A 135 -19.85 -0.41 -0.32
C THR A 135 -21.11 0.45 -0.24
N HIS A 136 -21.26 1.27 0.80
CA HIS A 136 -22.37 2.22 0.91
C HIS A 136 -22.15 3.54 0.17
N THR A 137 -20.91 3.91 -0.17
CA THR A 137 -20.61 5.17 -0.89
C THR A 137 -20.61 5.01 -2.42
N LEU A 138 -20.64 3.78 -2.95
CA LEU A 138 -20.67 3.49 -4.38
C LEU A 138 -22.08 3.15 -4.93
N THR A 139 -23.14 3.42 -4.15
CA THR A 139 -24.55 3.20 -4.55
C THR A 139 -25.38 4.47 -4.70
N LEU A 140 -24.76 5.61 -5.03
CA LEU A 140 -25.46 6.84 -5.44
C LEU A 140 -24.90 7.39 -6.74
#